data_AF-A0A259ISG9-F1
#
_entry.id   AF-A0A259ISG9-F1
#
_cell.length_a   1.000
_cell.length_b   1.000
_cell.length_c   1.000
_cell.angle_alpha   90.00
_cell.angle_beta   90.00
_cell.angle_gamma   90.00
#
_symmetry.space_group_name_H-M   'P 1'
#
loop_
_entity.id
_entity.type
_entity.pdbx_description
1 polymer ?
#
loop_
_entity_poly.entity_id
_entity_poly.type
_entity_poly.pdbx_seq_one_letter_code
_entity_poly.pdbx_strand_id
1 'polypeptide(L)' 'MLRSCIGICLICALLGCSLYPDINKDPAKNNKVTFQRDAIDCAQAYPEAGSGVHVRQRINCMNLKGWY' A
#
# COMPACT_ATOMS: atom_id res chain seq x y z
N MET A 1 9.80 -1.67 31.77
CA MET A 1 9.02 -2.52 30.83
C MET A 1 8.05 -1.71 29.98
N LEU A 2 7.08 -0.96 30.54
CA LEU A 2 6.12 -0.15 29.77
C LEU A 2 6.74 0.88 28.79
N ARG A 3 7.85 1.54 29.20
CA ARG A 3 8.59 2.49 28.34
C ARG A 3 9.22 1.85 27.10
N SER A 4 9.68 0.61 27.19
CA SER A 4 10.26 -0.12 26.06
C SER A 4 9.19 -0.57 25.05
N CYS A 5 7.99 -0.92 25.53
CA CYS A 5 6.87 -1.29 24.65
C CYS A 5 6.41 -0.10 23.78
N ILE A 6 6.38 1.12 24.34
CA ILE A 6 6.04 2.34 23.59
C ILE A 6 7.06 2.59 22.48
N GLY A 7 8.36 2.44 22.79
CA GLY A 7 9.42 2.59 21.79
C GLY A 7 9.31 1.59 20.63
N ILE A 8 9.00 0.33 20.94
CA ILE A 8 8.85 -0.73 19.93
C ILE A 8 7.62 -0.48 19.03
N CYS A 9 6.47 -0.10 19.60
CA CYS A 9 5.27 0.20 18.81
C CYS A 9 5.47 1.39 17.84
N LEU A 10 6.20 2.42 18.26
CA LEU A 10 6.53 3.57 17.42
C LEU A 10 7.42 3.19 16.23
N ILE A 11 8.39 2.30 16.43
CA ILE A 11 9.25 1.82 15.34
C ILE A 11 8.45 0.96 14.36
N CYS A 12 7.57 0.07 14.85
CA CYS A 12 6.72 -0.74 13.97
C CYS A 12 5.73 0.09 13.15
N ALA A 13 5.19 1.18 13.72
CA ALA A 13 4.28 2.09 13.00
C ALA A 13 4.98 2.84 11.85
N LEU A 14 6.26 3.20 12.01
CA LEU A 14 7.03 3.91 10.98
C LEU A 14 7.46 2.99 9.82
N LEU A 15 7.71 1.71 10.08
CA LEU A 15 8.12 0.74 9.06
C LEU A 15 6.97 0.22 8.18
N GLY A 16 5.72 0.35 8.62
CA GLY A 16 4.55 -0.12 7.86
C GLY A 16 4.13 0.79 6.70
N CYS A 17 4.55 2.05 6.69
CA CYS A 17 4.05 3.06 5.75
C CYS A 17 4.75 3.07 4.38
N SER A 18 5.84 2.32 4.19
CA SER A 18 6.65 2.34 2.95
C SER A 18 6.43 1.14 2.02
N LEU A 19 5.40 0.32 2.28
CA LEU A 19 5.18 -0.92 1.54
C LEU A 19 4.24 -0.78 0.33
N TYR A 20 3.54 0.35 0.20
CA TYR A 20 2.62 0.56 -0.91
C TYR A 20 3.35 1.21 -2.10
N PRO A 21 3.24 0.64 -3.32
CA PRO A 21 3.97 1.13 -4.47
C PRO A 21 3.51 2.54 -4.85
N ASP A 22 4.44 3.41 -5.25
CA ASP A 22 4.17 4.83 -5.51
C ASP A 22 4.83 5.36 -6.79
N ILE A 23 5.64 4.54 -7.47
CA ILE A 23 6.26 4.89 -8.75
C ILE A 23 5.73 3.98 -9.85
N ASN A 24 5.22 4.55 -10.94
CA ASN A 24 4.86 3.77 -12.13
C ASN A 24 6.06 3.59 -13.08
N LYS A 25 6.25 2.37 -13.57
CA LYS A 25 7.26 2.03 -14.59
C LYS A 25 7.10 2.83 -15.88
N ASP A 26 5.87 3.20 -16.25
CA ASP A 26 5.57 4.08 -17.38
C ASP A 26 5.58 5.54 -16.90
N PRO A 27 6.55 6.37 -17.33
CA PRO A 27 6.65 7.77 -16.91
C PRO A 27 5.40 8.60 -17.24
N ALA A 28 4.66 8.26 -18.31
CA ALA A 28 3.43 8.95 -18.66
C ALA A 28 2.30 8.67 -17.67
N LYS A 29 2.36 7.54 -16.97
CA LYS A 29 1.39 7.11 -15.94
C LYS A 29 1.83 7.45 -14.53
N ASN A 30 3.09 7.86 -14.32
CA ASN A 30 3.63 8.19 -13.01
C ASN A 30 3.14 9.56 -12.50
N ASN A 31 1.83 9.67 -12.30
CA ASN A 31 1.15 10.87 -11.86
C ASN A 31 0.00 10.53 -10.90
N LYS A 32 -0.38 11.52 -10.07
CA LYS A 32 -1.39 11.37 -9.02
C LYS A 32 -2.75 10.89 -9.54
N VAL A 33 -3.19 11.39 -10.69
CA VAL A 33 -4.51 11.05 -11.26
C VAL A 33 -4.58 9.57 -11.61
N THR A 34 -3.53 9.06 -12.27
CA THR A 34 -3.45 7.65 -12.66
C THR A 34 -3.32 6.76 -11.43
N PHE A 35 -2.48 7.15 -10.47
CA PHE A 35 -2.33 6.45 -9.19
C PHE A 35 -3.68 6.28 -8.47
N GLN A 36 -4.42 7.37 -8.30
CA GLN A 36 -5.70 7.35 -7.58
C GLN A 36 -6.72 6.44 -8.26
N ARG A 37 -6.83 6.53 -9.60
CA ARG A 37 -7.73 5.67 -10.37
C ARG A 37 -7.36 4.20 -10.18
N ASP A 38 -6.10 3.86 -10.35
CA ASP A 38 -5.61 2.49 -10.23
C ASP A 38 -5.77 1.93 -8.80
N ALA A 39 -5.49 2.74 -7.79
CA ALA A 39 -5.66 2.36 -6.38
C ALA A 39 -7.14 2.11 -6.03
N ILE A 40 -8.06 2.93 -6.56
CA ILE A 40 -9.51 2.73 -6.39
C ILE A 40 -9.96 1.45 -7.09
N ASP A 41 -9.56 1.24 -8.35
CA ASP A 41 -9.88 0.01 -9.10
C ASP A 41 -9.44 -1.23 -8.30
N CYS A 42 -8.20 -1.21 -7.78
CA CYS A 42 -7.66 -2.31 -6.99
C CYS A 42 -8.38 -2.48 -5.64
N ALA A 43 -8.80 -1.40 -4.99
CA ALA A 43 -9.56 -1.46 -3.74
C ALA A 43 -10.98 -2.02 -3.95
N GLN A 44 -11.60 -1.74 -5.10
CA GLN A 44 -12.89 -2.29 -5.48
C GLN A 44 -12.80 -3.78 -5.83
N ALA A 45 -11.75 -4.20 -6.52
CA ALA A 45 -11.50 -5.62 -6.82
C ALA A 45 -11.18 -6.46 -5.57
N TYR A 46 -10.52 -5.84 -4.58
CA TYR A 46 -10.13 -6.48 -3.32
C TYR A 46 -10.70 -5.67 -2.13
N PRO A 47 -12.01 -5.80 -1.85
CA PRO A 47 -12.66 -5.10 -0.75
C PRO A 47 -12.08 -5.54 0.59
N GLU A 48 -12.34 -4.75 1.64
CA GLU A 48 -11.86 -5.10 2.97
C GLU A 48 -12.39 -6.47 3.41
N ALA A 49 -11.47 -7.26 3.92
CA ALA A 49 -11.72 -8.57 4.53
C ALA A 49 -11.05 -8.57 5.90
N GLY A 50 -11.72 -9.11 6.92
CA GLY A 50 -11.28 -9.07 8.32
C GLY A 50 -9.91 -9.71 8.62
N SER A 51 -9.27 -10.34 7.63
CA SER A 51 -7.95 -10.96 7.71
C SER A 51 -6.78 -10.08 7.26
N GLY A 52 -7.03 -8.86 6.74
CA GLY A 52 -5.96 -7.99 6.20
C GLY A 52 -5.34 -8.46 4.87
N VAL A 53 -5.73 -9.65 4.37
CA VAL A 53 -5.24 -10.23 3.10
C VAL A 53 -5.47 -9.30 1.91
N HIS A 54 -6.55 -8.52 1.95
CA HIS A 54 -6.89 -7.53 0.94
C HIS A 54 -5.80 -6.47 0.73
N VAL A 55 -5.00 -6.13 1.75
CA VAL A 55 -3.89 -5.17 1.62
C VAL A 55 -2.82 -5.70 0.66
N ARG A 56 -2.39 -6.96 0.86
CA ARG A 56 -1.41 -7.62 -0.01
C ARG A 56 -1.96 -7.79 -1.43
N GLN A 57 -3.26 -8.09 -1.56
CA GLN A 57 -3.90 -8.21 -2.87
C GLN A 57 -3.94 -6.88 -3.61
N ARG A 58 -4.23 -5.77 -2.92
CA ARG A 58 -4.19 -4.41 -3.50
C ARG A 58 -2.78 -4.03 -3.95
N ILE A 59 -1.75 -4.31 -3.15
CA ILE A 59 -0.35 -4.10 -3.53
C ILE A 59 -0.01 -4.90 -4.80
N ASN A 60 -0.36 -6.19 -4.84
CA ASN A 60 -0.12 -7.03 -6.01
C ASN A 60 -0.88 -6.51 -7.26
N CYS A 61 -2.10 -6.01 -7.09
CA CYS A 61 -2.88 -5.40 -8.16
C CYS A 61 -2.20 -4.14 -8.73
N MET A 62 -1.67 -3.28 -7.86
CA MET A 62 -0.88 -2.11 -8.27
C MET A 62 0.39 -2.53 -9.02
N ASN A 63 1.06 -3.58 -8.56
CA ASN A 63 2.24 -4.13 -9.25
C ASN A 63 1.91 -4.62 -10.68
N LEU A 64 0.75 -5.27 -10.86
CA LEU A 64 0.28 -5.67 -12.20
C LEU A 64 -0.03 -4.47 -13.10
N LYS A 65 -0.42 -3.33 -12.53
CA LYS A 65 -0.63 -2.05 -13.22
C LYS A 65 0.68 -1.26 -13.43
N GLY A 66 1.82 -1.81 -13.02
CA GLY A 66 3.15 -1.24 -13.25
C GLY A 66 3.66 -0.31 -12.15
N TRP A 67 2.99 -0.26 -11.00
CA TRP A 67 3.45 0.47 -9.82
C TRP A 67 4.45 -0.38 -9.01
N TYR A 68 5.49 0.22 -8.43
CA TYR A 68 6.44 -0.46 -7.54
C TYR A 68 6.90 0.44 -6.39
#